data_AF-A0A452Y075-F1
#
_entry.id   AF-A0A452Y075-F1
#
_cell.length_a   1.000
_cell.length_b   1.000
_cell.length_c   1.000
_cell.angle_alpha   90.00
_cell.angle_beta   90.00
_cell.angle_gamma   90.00
#
_symmetry.space_group_name_H-M   'P 1'
#
loop_
_entity.id
_entity.type
_entity.pdbx_description
1 polymer ?
#
loop_
_entity_poly.entity_id
_entity_poly.type
_entity_poly.pdbx_seq_one_letter_code
_entity_poly.pdbx_strand_id
1 'polypeptide(L)'
;MRCMGRKNFGGHWNAYKQAMQCSKSIPRQATSTARISISTTGRSPSPNSSNVMPFNENEVKSKIAICHSALHEYREALQEMEGIPSKMRNLKMNLMLGKLYRISRNNRAAAICYKECLRQCPYVFEAIAALAEMGLSSKEFSLLFAQ
;
A
#
# COMPACT_ATOMS: atom_id res chain seq x y z
N MET A 1 18.30 16.78 3.43
CA MET A 1 17.71 16.59 4.78
C MET A 1 16.39 17.34 4.87
N ARG A 2 15.25 16.65 4.94
CA ARG A 2 13.98 17.22 5.44
C ARG A 2 13.37 16.23 6.42
N CYS A 3 13.53 16.52 7.70
CA CYS A 3 12.83 15.89 8.81
C CYS A 3 11.42 16.50 8.93
N MET A 4 10.37 15.74 8.63
CA MET A 4 8.96 16.02 8.97
C MET A 4 8.26 14.67 9.08
N GLY A 5 7.65 14.22 10.18
CA GLY A 5 7.58 14.72 11.53
C GLY A 5 7.34 13.53 12.45
N ARG A 6 8.12 13.44 13.53
CA ARG A 6 7.83 12.55 14.66
C ARG A 6 6.67 13.16 15.45
N LYS A 7 5.43 12.82 15.13
CA LYS A 7 4.29 13.12 16.01
C LYS A 7 3.38 11.89 16.11
N ASN A 8 3.46 11.25 17.28
CA ASN A 8 2.45 10.40 17.91
C ASN A 8 1.99 9.15 17.13
N PHE A 9 2.89 8.19 16.94
CA PHE A 9 2.56 6.88 16.34
C PHE A 9 1.84 5.90 17.30
N GLY A 10 1.90 6.12 18.61
CA GLY A 10 1.41 5.16 19.62
C GLY A 10 -0.11 4.96 19.66
N GLY A 11 -0.90 6.02 19.43
CA GLY A 11 -2.38 5.93 19.44
C GLY A 11 -2.95 5.23 18.21
N HIS A 12 -2.37 5.50 17.04
CA HIS A 12 -2.78 4.89 15.77
C HIS A 12 -2.46 3.39 15.72
N TRP A 13 -1.37 2.97 16.36
CA TRP A 13 -0.96 1.56 16.42
C TRP A 13 -1.97 0.65 17.13
N ASN A 14 -2.53 1.10 18.26
CA ASN A 14 -3.48 0.30 19.03
C ASN A 14 -4.83 0.18 18.30
N ALA A 15 -5.31 1.27 17.71
CA ALA A 15 -6.51 1.25 16.87
C ALA A 15 -6.33 0.31 15.66
N TYR A 16 -5.14 0.32 15.07
CA TYR A 16 -4.79 -0.55 13.95
C TYR A 16 -4.68 -2.03 14.34
N LYS A 17 -4.05 -2.35 15.48
CA LYS A 17 -4.03 -3.72 16.03
C LYS A 17 -5.43 -4.26 16.33
N GLN A 18 -6.32 -3.42 16.88
CA GLN A 18 -7.70 -3.78 17.14
C GLN A 18 -8.45 -4.09 15.84
N ALA A 19 -8.27 -3.29 14.79
CA ALA A 19 -8.85 -3.55 13.47
C ALA A 19 -8.38 -4.89 12.87
N MET A 20 -7.09 -5.23 13.04
CA MET A 20 -6.51 -6.51 12.61
C MET A 20 -7.04 -7.72 13.38
N GLN A 21 -7.44 -7.55 14.64
CA GLN A 21 -8.05 -8.63 15.42
C GLN A 21 -9.49 -8.88 14.94
N CYS A 22 -10.25 -7.82 14.67
CA CYS A 22 -11.63 -7.91 14.17
C CYS A 22 -11.71 -8.57 12.79
N SER A 23 -10.74 -8.34 11.90
CA SER A 23 -10.72 -8.96 10.57
C SER A 23 -10.44 -10.46 10.63
N LYS A 24 -9.67 -10.94 11.62
CA LYS A 24 -9.37 -12.37 11.82
C LYS A 24 -10.52 -13.15 12.47
N SER A 25 -11.43 -12.47 13.18
CA SER A 25 -12.58 -13.09 13.81
C SER A 25 -13.81 -13.23 12.89
N ILE A 26 -13.74 -12.80 11.63
CA ILE A 26 -14.82 -13.02 10.66
C ILE A 26 -14.68 -14.45 10.13
N PRO A 27 -15.62 -15.38 10.42
CA PRO A 27 -15.62 -16.68 9.78
C PRO A 27 -15.78 -16.46 8.27
N ARG A 28 -14.90 -17.05 7.46
CA ARG A 28 -15.12 -17.15 6.01
C ARG A 28 -16.41 -17.95 5.79
N GLN A 29 -17.54 -17.27 5.63
CA GLN A 29 -18.70 -17.89 5.04
C GLN A 29 -18.56 -17.79 3.52
N ALA A 30 -18.31 -18.96 2.94
CA ALA A 30 -18.42 -19.22 1.53
C ALA A 30 -19.81 -18.78 1.02
N THR A 31 -19.83 -18.31 -0.21
CA THR A 31 -21.01 -18.15 -1.06
C THR A 31 -22.08 -19.21 -0.80
N SER A 32 -23.25 -18.80 -0.29
CA SER A 32 -24.49 -19.55 -0.42
C SER A 32 -25.69 -18.61 -0.22
N THR A 33 -26.54 -18.61 -1.24
CA THR A 33 -27.86 -17.98 -1.30
C THR A 33 -28.72 -18.39 -0.10
N ALA A 34 -29.11 -17.45 0.76
CA ALA A 34 -30.19 -17.67 1.72
C ALA A 34 -30.91 -16.36 2.03
N ARG A 35 -32.20 -16.33 1.66
CA ARG A 35 -33.17 -15.29 1.98
C ARG A 35 -33.31 -15.18 3.50
N ILE A 36 -33.09 -14.01 4.07
CA ILE A 36 -33.41 -13.73 5.47
C ILE A 36 -34.75 -13.01 5.53
N SER A 37 -35.78 -13.77 5.90
CA SER A 37 -37.05 -13.24 6.40
C SER A 37 -36.83 -12.74 7.83
N ILE A 38 -37.06 -11.45 8.09
CA ILE A 38 -37.07 -10.90 9.46
C ILE A 38 -38.44 -10.25 9.67
N SER A 39 -39.32 -10.95 10.36
CA SER A 39 -40.48 -10.34 11.02
C SER A 39 -40.13 -10.16 12.49
N THR A 40 -40.03 -8.91 12.94
CA THR A 40 -40.72 -8.39 14.14
C THR A 40 -40.30 -6.94 14.42
N THR A 41 -41.34 -6.09 14.49
CA THR A 41 -41.46 -4.85 15.26
C THR A 41 -40.62 -3.62 14.88
N GLY A 42 -41.23 -2.79 14.04
CA GLY A 42 -41.62 -1.44 14.45
C GLY A 42 -40.52 -0.50 14.93
N ARG A 43 -39.69 -0.03 13.99
CA ARG A 43 -39.10 1.33 14.04
C ARG A 43 -38.77 1.77 12.63
N SER A 44 -39.30 2.94 12.26
CA SER A 44 -39.22 3.58 10.95
C SER A 44 -37.78 3.61 10.39
N PRO A 45 -37.56 3.39 9.08
CA PRO A 45 -36.24 3.53 8.51
C PRO A 45 -35.88 5.03 8.46
N SER A 46 -34.80 5.40 9.17
CA SER A 46 -34.16 6.70 8.96
C SER A 46 -33.24 6.59 7.73
N PRO A 47 -33.30 7.54 6.77
CA PRO A 47 -32.57 7.45 5.51
C PRO A 47 -31.14 7.96 5.69
N ASN A 48 -30.35 7.31 6.54
CA ASN A 48 -28.92 7.62 6.62
C ASN A 48 -28.18 6.73 5.63
N SER A 49 -28.07 7.26 4.42
CA SER A 49 -27.08 6.93 3.39
C SER A 49 -25.78 6.44 4.02
N SER A 50 -25.64 5.12 4.16
CA SER A 50 -24.34 4.51 4.34
C SER A 50 -23.68 4.53 2.98
N ASN A 51 -23.09 5.67 2.63
CA ASN A 51 -22.04 5.76 1.62
C ASN A 51 -20.86 4.92 2.13
N VAL A 52 -20.99 3.59 2.07
CA VAL A 52 -19.89 2.67 2.30
C VAL A 52 -18.99 2.85 1.09
N MET A 53 -18.00 3.72 1.22
CA MET A 53 -16.94 3.85 0.23
C MET A 53 -16.38 2.45 -0.04
N PRO A 54 -16.13 2.09 -1.32
CA PRO A 54 -15.56 0.79 -1.66
C PRO A 54 -14.30 0.56 -0.82
N PHE A 55 -14.30 -0.49 0.00
CA PHE A 55 -13.16 -0.83 0.85
C PHE A 55 -12.01 -1.31 -0.03
N ASN A 56 -10.94 -0.52 -0.14
CA ASN A 56 -9.77 -0.87 -0.93
C ASN A 56 -8.73 -1.60 -0.06
N GLU A 57 -8.74 -2.93 -0.10
CA GLU A 57 -7.80 -3.77 0.65
C GLU A 57 -6.33 -3.43 0.37
N ASN A 58 -6.00 -3.05 -0.88
CA ASN A 58 -4.63 -2.71 -1.27
C ASN A 58 -4.14 -1.44 -0.58
N GLU A 59 -5.02 -0.46 -0.40
CA GLU A 59 -4.71 0.75 0.36
C GLU A 59 -4.48 0.45 1.84
N VAL A 60 -5.24 -0.49 2.40
CA VAL A 60 -5.03 -0.93 3.78
C VAL A 60 -3.63 -1.52 3.89
N LYS A 61 -3.26 -2.53 3.08
CA LYS A 61 -1.91 -3.12 3.03
C LYS A 61 -0.81 -2.07 2.91
N SER A 62 -0.98 -1.10 2.03
CA SER A 62 -0.01 -0.02 1.88
C SER A 62 0.14 0.83 3.15
N LYS A 63 -0.96 1.09 3.87
CA LYS A 63 -0.91 1.78 5.18
C LYS A 63 -0.24 0.92 6.26
N ILE A 64 -0.44 -0.40 6.26
CA ILE A 64 0.28 -1.33 7.15
C ILE A 64 1.79 -1.24 6.92
N ALA A 65 2.20 -1.31 5.65
CA ALA A 65 3.61 -1.22 5.27
C ALA A 65 4.26 0.10 5.67
N ILE A 66 3.51 1.21 5.61
CA ILE A 66 3.97 2.52 6.12
C ILE A 66 4.25 2.44 7.63
N CYS A 67 3.37 1.80 8.40
CA CYS A 67 3.56 1.62 9.84
C CYS A 67 4.79 0.78 10.15
N HIS A 68 4.95 -0.38 9.53
CA HIS A 68 6.15 -1.23 9.69
C HIS A 68 7.43 -0.47 9.29
N SER A 69 7.41 0.28 8.19
CA SER A 69 8.55 1.09 7.75
C SER A 69 8.93 2.17 8.78
N ALA A 70 7.95 2.79 9.43
CA ALA A 70 8.18 3.77 10.48
C ALA A 70 8.76 3.17 11.76
N LEU A 71 8.54 1.87 11.99
CA LEU A 71 9.12 1.07 13.08
C LEU A 71 10.46 0.42 12.70
N HIS A 72 10.96 0.65 11.48
CA HIS A 72 12.15 -0.01 10.93
C HIS A 72 12.01 -1.54 10.76
N GLU A 73 10.77 -2.05 10.78
CA GLU A 73 10.39 -3.44 10.50
C GLU A 73 10.28 -3.65 8.98
N TYR A 74 11.41 -3.51 8.27
CA TYR A 74 11.40 -3.43 6.81
C TYR A 74 11.04 -4.75 6.12
N ARG A 75 11.24 -5.89 6.77
CA ARG A 75 10.89 -7.20 6.23
C ARG A 75 9.37 -7.37 6.18
N GLU A 76 8.70 -6.96 7.25
CA GLU A 76 7.25 -6.97 7.42
C GLU A 76 6.60 -5.97 6.46
N ALA A 77 7.19 -4.76 6.34
CA ALA A 77 6.74 -3.77 5.35
C ALA A 77 6.84 -4.30 3.92
N LEU A 78 7.93 -5.02 3.59
CA LEU A 78 8.12 -5.63 2.27
C LEU A 78 7.04 -6.68 2.00
N GLN A 79 6.79 -7.57 2.97
CA GLN A 79 5.80 -8.64 2.86
C GLN A 79 4.39 -8.10 2.57
N GLU A 80 3.97 -7.03 3.26
CA GLU A 80 2.68 -6.39 3.03
C GLU A 80 2.58 -5.78 1.63
N MET A 81 3.65 -5.14 1.15
CA MET A 81 3.68 -4.51 -0.17
C MET A 81 3.76 -5.52 -1.32
N GLU A 82 4.46 -6.64 -1.15
CA GLU A 82 4.52 -7.74 -2.12
C GLU A 82 3.17 -8.46 -2.24
N GLY A 83 2.35 -8.42 -1.18
CA GLY A 83 0.97 -8.90 -1.19
C GLY A 83 0.00 -8.07 -2.04
N ILE A 84 0.43 -6.90 -2.56
CA ILE A 84 -0.38 -6.06 -3.46
C ILE A 84 -0.05 -6.42 -4.93
N PRO A 85 -1.03 -6.90 -5.72
CA PRO A 85 -0.80 -7.23 -7.12
C PRO A 85 -0.23 -6.04 -7.92
N SER A 86 0.71 -6.29 -8.82
CA SER A 86 1.38 -5.23 -9.60
C SER A 86 0.41 -4.29 -10.32
N LYS A 87 -0.69 -4.82 -10.85
CA LYS A 87 -1.73 -4.06 -11.55
C LYS A 87 -2.50 -3.09 -10.64
N MET A 88 -2.52 -3.35 -9.34
CA MET A 88 -3.21 -2.53 -8.34
C MET A 88 -2.27 -1.53 -7.64
N ARG A 89 -0.96 -1.58 -7.93
CA ARG A 89 0.02 -0.68 -7.33
C ARG A 89 0.04 0.67 -8.03
N ASN A 90 -0.25 1.72 -7.27
CA ASN A 90 -0.05 3.10 -7.72
C ASN A 90 1.41 3.54 -7.56
N LEU A 91 1.70 4.75 -8.05
CA LEU A 91 3.04 5.35 -8.02
C LEU A 91 3.67 5.34 -6.62
N LYS A 92 2.90 5.75 -5.60
CA LYS A 92 3.38 5.81 -4.20
C LYS A 92 3.74 4.42 -3.67
N MET A 93 2.94 3.40 -4.02
CA MET A 93 3.19 2.01 -3.65
C MET A 93 4.47 1.49 -4.30
N ASN A 94 4.67 1.71 -5.60
CA ASN A 94 5.90 1.29 -6.30
C ASN A 94 7.15 2.02 -5.76
N LEU A 95 7.02 3.31 -5.43
CA LEU A 95 8.12 4.07 -4.86
C LEU A 95 8.53 3.54 -3.47
N MET A 96 7.55 3.19 -2.63
CA MET A 96 7.81 2.54 -1.34
C MET A 96 8.47 1.17 -1.51
N LEU A 97 7.96 0.34 -2.41
CA LEU A 97 8.51 -0.99 -2.67
C LEU A 97 9.96 -0.89 -3.18
N GLY A 98 10.26 0.08 -4.06
CA GLY A 98 11.62 0.38 -4.49
C GLY A 98 12.56 0.74 -3.34
N LYS A 99 12.11 1.54 -2.37
CA LYS A 99 12.90 1.89 -1.17
C LYS A 99 13.15 0.67 -0.29
N LEU A 100 12.13 -0.13 -0.04
CA LEU A 100 12.25 -1.35 0.77
C LEU A 100 13.22 -2.35 0.14
N TYR A 101 13.17 -2.55 -1.18
CA TYR A 101 14.17 -3.39 -1.86
C TYR A 101 15.60 -2.85 -1.78
N ARG A 102 15.80 -1.52 -1.81
CA ARG A 102 17.14 -0.93 -1.60
C ARG A 102 17.67 -1.23 -0.19
N ILE A 103 16.81 -1.15 0.83
CA ILE A 103 17.17 -1.48 2.21
C ILE A 103 17.57 -2.96 2.31
N SER A 104 16.81 -3.85 1.67
CA SER A 104 17.09 -5.28 1.59
C SER A 104 18.22 -5.66 0.62
N ARG A 105 18.96 -4.69 0.06
CA ARG A 105 20.05 -4.88 -0.92
C ARG A 105 19.64 -5.61 -2.20
N ASN A 106 18.36 -5.63 -2.54
CA ASN A 106 17.85 -6.20 -3.79
C ASN A 106 17.73 -5.12 -4.88
N ASN A 107 18.88 -4.70 -5.42
CA ASN A 107 18.93 -3.61 -6.41
C ASN A 107 18.19 -3.94 -7.71
N ARG A 108 18.14 -5.23 -8.11
CA ARG A 108 17.42 -5.66 -9.31
C ARG A 108 15.91 -5.43 -9.18
N ALA A 109 15.32 -5.85 -8.05
CA ALA A 109 13.90 -5.63 -7.80
C ALA A 109 13.58 -4.14 -7.57
N ALA A 110 14.48 -3.41 -6.90
CA ALA A 110 14.36 -1.96 -6.72
C ALA A 110 14.31 -1.22 -8.07
N ALA A 111 15.22 -1.55 -8.99
CA ALA A 111 15.26 -0.94 -10.33
C ALA A 111 13.97 -1.15 -11.12
N ILE A 112 13.36 -2.34 -11.04
CA ILE A 112 12.07 -2.61 -11.68
C ILE A 112 10.98 -1.67 -11.12
N CYS A 113 10.93 -1.50 -9.80
CA CYS A 113 9.95 -0.65 -9.14
C CYS A 113 10.12 0.83 -9.54
N TYR A 114 11.36 1.34 -9.58
CA TYR A 114 11.63 2.71 -9.98
C TYR A 114 11.38 2.95 -11.48
N LYS A 115 11.68 1.99 -12.36
CA LYS A 115 11.31 2.07 -13.78
C LYS A 115 9.80 2.16 -13.96
N GLU A 116 9.02 1.36 -13.21
CA GLU A 116 7.56 1.46 -13.23
C GLU A 116 7.05 2.81 -12.71
N CYS A 117 7.74 3.43 -11.73
CA CYS A 117 7.41 4.78 -11.30
C CYS A 117 7.55 5.80 -12.45
N LEU A 118 8.64 5.72 -13.22
CA LEU A 118 8.87 6.62 -14.36
C LEU A 118 7.87 6.40 -15.49
N ARG A 119 7.42 5.16 -15.70
CA ARG A 119 6.34 4.85 -16.66
C ARG A 119 5.01 5.48 -16.27
N GLN A 120 4.72 5.62 -14.97
CA GLN A 120 3.50 6.26 -14.47
C GLN A 120 3.64 7.79 -14.39
N CYS A 121 4.82 8.30 -14.03
CA CYS A 121 5.12 9.71 -13.96
C CYS A 121 6.63 9.93 -14.22
N PRO A 122 7.01 10.52 -15.37
CA PRO A 122 8.43 10.62 -15.75
C PRO A 122 9.23 11.61 -14.88
N TYR A 123 8.56 12.45 -14.09
CA TYR A 123 9.19 13.51 -13.30
C TYR A 123 9.47 13.12 -11.84
N VAL A 124 9.37 11.84 -11.49
CA VAL A 124 9.68 11.37 -10.13
C VAL A 124 11.19 11.37 -9.91
N PHE A 125 11.73 12.53 -9.52
CA PHE A 125 13.16 12.73 -9.25
C PHE A 125 13.76 11.70 -8.30
N GLU A 126 12.99 11.25 -7.31
CA GLU A 126 13.46 10.23 -6.37
C GLU A 126 13.75 8.88 -7.07
N ALA A 127 12.94 8.50 -8.07
CA ALA A 127 13.16 7.29 -8.85
C ALA A 127 14.34 7.47 -9.81
N ILE A 128 14.47 8.64 -10.44
CA ILE A 128 15.61 8.97 -11.32
C ILE A 128 16.92 8.89 -10.54
N ALA A 129 17.00 9.57 -9.39
CA ALA A 129 18.19 9.58 -8.54
C ALA A 129 18.56 8.17 -8.06
N ALA A 130 17.58 7.40 -7.59
CA ALA A 130 17.81 6.03 -7.14
C ALA A 130 18.34 5.13 -8.27
N LEU A 131 17.80 5.25 -9.49
CA LEU A 131 18.28 4.52 -10.65
C LEU A 131 19.71 4.94 -11.05
N ALA A 132 20.02 6.23 -11.03
CA ALA A 132 21.37 6.74 -11.32
C ALA A 132 22.40 6.25 -10.28
N GLU A 133 22.04 6.27 -8.99
CA GLU A 133 22.88 5.71 -7.91
C GLU A 133 23.12 4.20 -8.07
N MET A 134 22.21 3.48 -8.72
CA MET A 134 22.37 2.05 -9.06
C MET A 134 23.14 1.82 -10.36
N GLY A 135 23.60 2.88 -11.03
CA GLY A 135 24.45 2.79 -12.21
C GLY A 135 23.73 2.74 -13.55
N LEU A 136 22.45 3.16 -13.63
CA LEU A 136 21.78 3.26 -14.93
C LEU A 136 22.50 4.29 -15.82
N SER A 137 22.77 3.87 -17.05
CA SER A 137 23.45 4.70 -18.04
C SER A 137 22.51 5.76 -18.64
N SER A 138 23.09 6.85 -19.16
CA SER A 138 22.33 7.88 -19.88
C SER A 138 21.52 7.30 -21.05
N LYS A 139 22.08 6.31 -21.77
CA LYS A 139 21.38 5.60 -22.86
C LYS A 139 20.11 4.89 -22.36
N GLU A 140 20.16 4.25 -21.20
CA GLU A 140 18.99 3.59 -20.61
C GLU A 140 17.93 4.59 -20.15
N PHE A 141 18.34 5.75 -19.62
CA PHE A 141 17.41 6.82 -19.30
C PHE A 141 16.70 7.34 -20.56
N SER A 142 17.43 7.57 -21.65
CA SER A 142 16.81 7.97 -22.92
C SER A 142 15.75 6.97 -23.41
N LEU A 143 15.99 5.67 -23.25
CA LEU A 143 15.01 4.63 -23.61
C LEU A 143 13.77 4.62 -22.71
N LEU A 144 13.91 4.98 -21.43
CA LEU A 144 12.79 5.07 -20.49
C LEU A 144 11.88 6.27 -20.76
N PHE A 145 12.44 7.37 -21.28
CA PHE A 145 11.68 8.60 -21.58
C PHE A 145 11.21 8.70 -23.03
N ALA A 146 11.64 7.79 -23.92
CA ALA A 146 11.23 7.75 -25.32
C ALA A 146 9.90 7.00 -25.55
N GLN A 147 9.24 6.51 -24.50
CA GLN A 147 7.95 5.83 -24.52
C GLN A 147 6.79 6.81 -24.40
#